data_AF-A0A8C2LH65-F1
#
_entry.id   AF-A0A8C2LH65-F1
#
_cell.length_a   1.000
_cell.length_b   1.000
_cell.length_c   1.000
_cell.angle_alpha   90.00
_cell.angle_beta   90.00
_cell.angle_gamma   90.00
#
_symmetry.space_group_name_H-M   'P 1'
#
loop_
_entity.id
_entity.type
_entity.pdbx_description
1 polymer ?
#
loop_
_entity_poly.entity_id
_entity_poly.type
_entity_poly.pdbx_seq_one_letter_code
_entity_poly.pdbx_strand_id
1 'polypeptide(L)'
;MAAPVGRTLLGATRGWRRLDSLWAGSPRSRGLSLEAAPSGSRSPWRLWGALCLQRPPLITKPLTPLQQEMADLLQKVETERSLYSDHELRALEEAKQLAKKKADLYDDGQDEQGVTLVQDLEDIWEQAFLQFKPGARVTEADKKNDRTSLNRKLDRNLVLLVREKLGDQELWMLPQVQWQPGETLRGTAERILATLSENSMEAKFLGNAPCGHYKFKLPKAIRTESDIGVKVFFFKALLLAGDVPQTGKKSHHVWASKEELGDYLQPKYLAQVRRFLLDF
;
A
#
# COMPACT_ATOMS: atom_id res chain seq x y z
N MET A 1 -30.38 -26.45 63.72
CA MET A 1 -31.77 -26.36 63.23
C MET A 1 -32.18 -24.89 63.21
N ALA A 2 -32.12 -24.26 62.04
CA ALA A 2 -32.90 -23.10 61.57
C ALA A 2 -32.10 -22.42 60.44
N ALA A 3 -32.65 -22.51 59.24
CA ALA A 3 -32.14 -21.93 57.99
C ALA A 3 -32.74 -20.50 57.80
N PRO A 4 -32.41 -19.75 56.73
CA PRO A 4 -32.02 -18.34 56.81
C PRO A 4 -33.04 -17.37 56.21
N VAL A 5 -32.84 -16.06 56.44
CA VAL A 5 -33.48 -14.98 55.66
C VAL A 5 -32.39 -14.12 55.05
N GLY A 6 -32.45 -13.98 53.72
CA GLY A 6 -31.43 -13.34 52.90
C GLY A 6 -31.46 -11.82 52.91
N ARG A 7 -30.35 -11.26 52.42
CA ARG A 7 -30.35 -9.94 51.78
C ARG A 7 -29.29 -9.94 50.69
N THR A 8 -29.76 -9.85 49.46
CA THR A 8 -28.99 -9.70 48.24
C THR A 8 -28.41 -8.30 48.15
N LEU A 9 -27.10 -8.20 47.88
CA LEU A 9 -26.48 -7.02 47.29
C LEU A 9 -25.55 -7.48 46.16
N LEU A 10 -25.97 -7.19 44.95
CA LEU A 10 -25.25 -7.39 43.69
C LEU A 10 -24.10 -6.37 43.61
N GLY A 11 -22.86 -6.85 43.73
CA GLY A 11 -21.64 -6.08 43.50
C GLY A 11 -20.95 -6.56 42.23
N ALA A 12 -20.82 -5.66 41.26
CA ALA A 12 -20.43 -5.90 39.87
C ALA A 12 -19.00 -6.45 39.71
N THR A 13 -18.88 -7.59 39.03
CA THR A 13 -17.60 -8.06 38.48
C THR A 13 -17.36 -7.39 37.13
N ARG A 14 -16.31 -6.56 37.05
CA ARG A 14 -15.84 -5.94 35.80
C ARG A 14 -15.17 -7.02 34.94
N GLY A 15 -15.95 -7.60 34.04
CA GLY A 15 -15.43 -8.41 32.93
C GLY A 15 -14.77 -7.52 31.88
N TRP A 16 -13.54 -7.87 31.50
CA TRP A 16 -12.88 -7.38 30.30
C TRP A 16 -13.76 -7.65 29.08
N ARG A 17 -14.20 -6.60 28.38
CA ARG A 17 -14.65 -6.70 27.00
C ARG A 17 -13.73 -5.89 26.11
N ARG A 18 -13.06 -6.66 25.26
CA ARG A 18 -12.36 -6.30 24.03
C ARG A 18 -13.11 -5.19 23.28
N LEU A 19 -12.37 -4.14 22.91
CA LEU A 19 -12.78 -3.11 21.96
C LEU A 19 -12.85 -3.77 20.58
N ASP A 20 -14.05 -4.16 20.17
CA ASP A 20 -14.38 -4.42 18.77
C ASP A 20 -15.81 -3.94 18.54
N SER A 21 -15.94 -2.72 18.04
CA SER A 21 -17.15 -2.29 17.34
C SER A 21 -16.75 -1.36 16.20
N LEU A 22 -16.25 -1.99 15.14
CA LEU A 22 -16.38 -1.46 13.79
C LEU A 22 -17.86 -1.18 13.55
N TRP A 23 -18.21 0.10 13.43
CA TRP A 23 -19.49 0.50 12.86
C TRP A 23 -19.56 -0.07 11.45
N ALA A 24 -20.26 -1.19 11.31
CA ALA A 24 -20.58 -1.82 10.05
C ALA A 24 -21.59 -0.94 9.30
N GLY A 25 -21.08 0.12 8.66
CA GLY A 25 -21.74 0.68 7.50
C GLY A 25 -21.76 -0.41 6.44
N SER A 26 -22.90 -1.08 6.29
CA SER A 26 -23.13 -2.03 5.20
C SER A 26 -22.68 -1.38 3.90
N PRO A 27 -21.74 -1.96 3.13
CA PRO A 27 -21.48 -1.46 1.80
C PRO A 27 -22.78 -1.70 1.03
N ARG A 28 -23.53 -0.62 0.75
CA ARG A 28 -24.56 -0.65 -0.28
C ARG A 28 -23.84 -0.97 -1.58
N SER A 29 -23.69 -2.25 -1.88
CA SER A 29 -23.57 -2.73 -3.25
C SER A 29 -24.87 -2.32 -3.94
N ARG A 30 -24.92 -1.09 -4.43
CA ARG A 30 -25.80 -0.79 -5.57
C ARG A 30 -25.24 -1.61 -6.72
N GLY A 31 -25.64 -2.88 -6.79
CA GLY A 31 -25.53 -3.65 -8.00
C GLY A 31 -26.30 -2.87 -9.05
N LEU A 32 -25.59 -2.21 -9.95
CA LEU A 32 -26.21 -1.62 -11.12
C LEU A 32 -26.61 -2.81 -11.99
N SER A 33 -27.84 -3.29 -11.83
CA SER A 33 -28.47 -4.20 -12.78
C SER A 33 -28.61 -3.45 -14.10
N LEU A 34 -27.86 -3.86 -15.11
CA LEU A 34 -28.00 -3.30 -16.45
C LEU A 34 -29.16 -4.04 -17.14
N GLU A 35 -30.31 -3.37 -17.28
CA GLU A 35 -31.23 -3.74 -18.34
C GLU A 35 -30.51 -3.53 -19.68
N ALA A 36 -30.49 -4.57 -20.52
CA ALA A 36 -29.90 -4.50 -21.84
C ALA A 36 -30.71 -3.53 -22.71
N ALA A 37 -30.20 -2.31 -22.89
CA ALA A 37 -30.77 -1.38 -23.86
C ALA A 37 -30.71 -1.98 -25.28
N PRO A 38 -31.76 -1.81 -26.11
CA PRO A 38 -31.79 -2.34 -27.46
C PRO A 38 -30.67 -1.73 -28.31
N SER A 39 -30.05 -2.58 -29.13
CA SER A 39 -28.92 -2.33 -30.03
C SER A 39 -29.25 -1.39 -31.20
N GLY A 40 -29.75 -0.19 -30.93
CA GLY A 40 -30.28 0.73 -31.94
C GLY A 40 -29.27 1.67 -32.62
N SER A 41 -28.04 1.79 -32.12
CA SER A 41 -26.99 2.54 -32.85
C SER A 41 -25.60 1.97 -32.55
N ARG A 42 -25.05 1.20 -33.49
CA ARG A 42 -23.63 0.83 -33.45
C ARG A 42 -22.82 2.09 -33.72
N SER A 43 -22.29 2.70 -32.66
CA SER A 43 -21.32 3.78 -32.82
C SER A 43 -20.08 3.21 -33.54
N PRO A 44 -19.44 3.97 -34.43
CA PRO A 44 -18.27 3.49 -35.18
C PRO A 44 -16.99 3.39 -34.32
N TRP A 45 -17.13 3.55 -32.99
CA TRP A 45 -16.04 3.50 -32.02
C TRP A 45 -16.21 2.28 -31.13
N ARG A 46 -15.20 1.40 -31.11
CA ARG A 46 -15.16 0.28 -30.18
C ARG A 46 -14.79 0.80 -28.79
N LEU A 47 -15.53 0.34 -27.77
CA LEU A 47 -15.27 0.68 -26.38
C LEU A 47 -14.39 -0.39 -25.74
N TRP A 48 -13.30 0.05 -25.10
CA TRP A 48 -12.36 -0.80 -24.40
C TRP A 48 -12.23 -0.32 -22.96
N GLY A 49 -12.25 -1.26 -22.02
CA GLY A 49 -11.87 -1.01 -20.64
C GLY A 49 -10.38 -1.34 -20.49
N ALA A 50 -9.62 -0.45 -19.88
CA ALA A 50 -8.24 -0.67 -19.51
C ALA A 50 -8.05 -0.53 -18.01
N LEU A 51 -7.16 -1.33 -17.46
CA LEU A 51 -6.85 -1.38 -16.04
C LEU A 51 -5.47 -0.80 -15.77
N CYS A 52 -5.43 0.24 -14.96
CA CYS A 52 -4.21 0.73 -14.33
C CYS A 52 -4.10 0.12 -12.93
N LEU A 53 -3.49 -1.06 -12.85
CA LEU A 53 -3.19 -1.70 -11.57
C LEU A 53 -1.91 -1.09 -10.99
N GLN A 54 -2.02 -0.53 -9.78
CA GLN A 54 -0.93 0.08 -9.05
C GLN A 54 -0.58 -0.73 -7.81
N ARG A 55 0.70 -1.01 -7.62
CA ARG A 55 1.22 -1.46 -6.33
C ARG A 55 1.63 -0.21 -5.52
N PRO A 56 1.01 0.07 -4.37
CA PRO A 56 1.41 1.19 -3.49
C PRO A 56 2.85 1.00 -2.96
N PRO A 57 3.46 2.03 -2.36
CA PRO A 57 4.76 1.89 -1.75
C PRO A 57 4.63 1.14 -0.43
N LEU A 58 5.55 0.22 -0.17
CA LEU A 58 5.61 -0.57 1.07
C LEU A 58 6.53 0.06 2.11
N ILE A 59 7.50 0.86 1.66
CA ILE A 59 8.49 1.53 2.52
C ILE A 59 8.38 3.04 2.33
N THR A 60 8.69 3.79 3.38
CA THR A 60 8.81 5.25 3.32
C THR A 60 9.94 5.69 2.40
N LYS A 61 9.77 6.85 1.76
CA LYS A 61 10.83 7.47 0.96
C LYS A 61 12.00 7.89 1.86
N PRO A 62 13.25 7.86 1.36
CA PRO A 62 14.37 8.42 2.10
C PRO A 62 14.18 9.93 2.25
N LEU A 63 14.57 10.46 3.40
CA LEU A 63 14.56 11.90 3.65
C LEU A 63 15.63 12.57 2.77
N THR A 64 15.28 13.74 2.23
CA THR A 64 16.27 14.61 1.58
C THR A 64 17.24 15.19 2.61
N PRO A 65 18.46 15.62 2.24
CA PRO A 65 19.43 16.17 3.19
C PRO A 65 18.87 17.34 4.01
N LEU A 66 18.14 18.24 3.35
CA LEU A 66 17.46 19.35 4.02
C LEU A 66 16.39 18.87 5.02
N GLN A 67 15.65 17.82 4.69
CA GLN A 67 14.67 17.23 5.61
C GLN A 67 15.34 16.54 6.81
N GLN A 68 16.55 15.99 6.64
CA GLN A 68 17.34 15.43 7.74
C GLN A 68 17.78 16.52 8.70
N GLU A 69 18.38 17.60 8.19
CA GLU A 69 18.77 18.76 9.00
C GLU A 69 17.58 19.38 9.75
N MET A 70 16.44 19.49 9.08
CA MET A 70 15.21 19.98 9.69
C MET A 70 14.68 19.01 10.76
N ALA A 71 14.73 17.70 10.52
CA ALA A 71 14.32 16.70 11.51
C ALA A 71 15.19 16.76 12.76
N ASP A 72 16.51 16.89 12.60
CA ASP A 72 17.45 17.02 13.72
C ASP A 72 17.21 18.31 14.50
N LEU A 73 16.92 19.41 13.81
CA LEU A 73 16.57 20.69 14.44
C LEU A 73 15.25 20.58 15.21
N LEU A 74 14.22 19.97 14.63
CA LEU A 74 12.94 19.76 15.30
C LEU A 74 13.09 18.87 16.53
N GLN A 75 13.89 17.81 16.44
CA GLN A 75 14.17 16.94 17.58
C GLN A 75 14.89 17.70 18.71
N LYS A 76 15.86 18.55 18.38
CA LYS A 76 16.52 19.42 19.39
C LYS A 76 15.53 20.37 20.05
N VAL A 77 14.70 21.05 19.26
CA VAL A 77 13.68 21.96 19.77
C VAL A 77 12.67 21.22 20.65
N GLU A 78 12.29 19.99 20.27
CA GLU A 78 11.42 19.14 21.08
C GLU A 78 12.07 18.81 22.42
N THR A 79 13.34 18.39 22.43
CA THR A 79 14.08 18.07 23.68
C THR A 79 14.30 19.28 24.58
N GLU A 80 14.57 20.46 24.01
CA GLU A 80 14.78 21.70 24.77
C GLU A 80 13.48 22.24 25.40
N ARG A 81 12.34 21.94 24.77
CA ARG A 81 11.02 22.42 25.21
C ARG A 81 10.22 21.36 25.96
N SER A 82 10.69 20.12 26.00
CA SER A 82 10.07 19.05 26.77
C SER A 82 10.41 19.15 28.26
N LEU A 83 9.51 18.65 29.09
CA LEU A 83 9.80 18.38 30.50
C LEU A 83 10.57 17.06 30.63
N TYR A 84 11.20 16.85 31.79
CA TYR A 84 11.84 15.59 32.08
C TYR A 84 10.83 14.43 32.03
N SER A 85 11.23 13.36 31.34
CA SER A 85 10.52 12.09 31.32
C SER A 85 10.75 11.29 32.60
N ASP A 86 9.86 10.35 32.91
CA ASP A 86 10.00 9.46 34.07
C ASP A 86 11.33 8.70 34.05
N HIS A 87 11.81 8.34 32.86
CA HIS A 87 13.10 7.68 32.66
C HIS A 87 14.28 8.57 33.06
N GLU A 88 14.28 9.83 32.64
CA GLU A 88 15.32 10.79 32.98
C GLU A 88 15.30 11.15 34.48
N LEU A 89 14.11 11.31 35.07
CA LEU A 89 13.97 11.56 36.50
C LEU A 89 14.56 10.39 37.32
N ARG A 90 14.23 9.16 36.94
CA ARG A 90 14.78 7.96 37.57
C ARG A 90 16.31 7.88 37.43
N ALA A 91 16.84 8.15 36.24
CA ALA A 91 18.30 8.17 36.01
C ALA A 91 19.00 9.21 36.90
N LEU A 92 18.41 10.41 37.05
CA LEU A 92 18.94 11.47 37.91
C LEU A 92 18.88 11.11 39.40
N GLU A 93 17.82 10.46 39.85
CA GLU A 93 17.68 9.99 41.24
C GLU A 93 18.69 8.89 41.57
N GLU A 94 18.82 7.87 40.72
CA GLU A 94 19.80 6.79 40.85
C GLU A 94 21.23 7.34 40.86
N ALA A 95 21.56 8.28 39.96
CA ALA A 95 22.88 8.92 39.93
C ALA A 95 23.20 9.70 41.23
N LYS A 96 22.21 10.41 41.80
CA LYS A 96 22.36 11.10 43.08
C LYS A 96 22.57 10.13 44.24
N GLN A 97 21.82 9.04 44.28
CA GLN A 97 21.98 8.00 45.31
C GLN A 97 23.36 7.36 45.23
N LEU A 98 23.83 7.02 44.02
CA LEU A 98 25.18 6.47 43.82
C LEU A 98 26.28 7.46 44.22
N ALA A 99 26.12 8.75 43.93
CA ALA A 99 27.08 9.77 44.34
C ALA A 99 27.16 9.93 45.87
N LYS A 100 26.01 9.91 46.57
CA LYS A 100 25.97 9.92 48.04
C LYS A 100 26.63 8.68 48.64
N LYS A 101 26.27 7.49 48.16
CA LYS A 101 26.88 6.21 48.59
C LYS A 101 28.40 6.16 48.35
N LYS A 102 28.90 6.84 47.31
CA LYS A 102 30.35 6.96 47.07
C LYS A 102 31.05 7.93 48.01
N ALA A 103 30.36 8.99 48.47
CA ALA A 103 30.91 9.99 49.38
C ALA A 103 30.85 9.52 50.84
N ASP A 104 29.74 8.89 51.23
CA ASP A 104 29.49 8.36 52.56
C ASP A 104 29.96 6.90 52.62
N LEU A 105 31.24 6.70 52.95
CA LEU A 105 31.91 5.38 53.02
C LEU A 105 31.32 4.41 54.09
N TYR A 106 30.29 4.82 54.84
CA TYR A 106 29.64 4.03 55.89
C TYR A 106 28.15 4.37 55.99
N ASP A 107 27.30 3.64 55.28
CA ASP A 107 25.92 3.42 55.71
C ASP A 107 25.45 2.03 55.26
N ASP A 108 25.43 1.13 56.24
CA ASP A 108 25.06 -0.27 56.13
C ASP A 108 23.57 -0.37 56.51
N GLY A 109 22.68 -0.03 55.57
CA GLY A 109 21.28 0.20 55.94
C GLY A 109 20.28 0.23 54.80
N GLN A 110 20.00 -0.96 54.24
CA GLN A 110 18.76 -1.32 53.53
C GLN A 110 18.22 -0.33 52.49
N ASP A 111 18.56 -0.56 51.21
CA ASP A 111 17.71 -0.12 50.08
C ASP A 111 17.64 -1.25 49.03
N GLU A 112 16.74 -2.21 49.26
CA GLU A 112 16.24 -3.11 48.20
C GLU A 112 15.24 -2.36 47.33
N GLN A 113 15.68 -1.48 46.43
CA GLN A 113 14.75 -0.83 45.50
C GLN A 113 15.33 -0.74 44.09
N GLY A 114 15.02 -1.78 43.31
CA GLY A 114 15.28 -1.90 41.87
C GLY A 114 16.42 -2.85 41.53
N VAL A 115 16.10 -4.10 41.21
CA VAL A 115 17.08 -5.12 40.76
C VAL A 115 17.81 -4.72 39.46
N THR A 116 17.32 -3.71 38.75
CA THR A 116 17.88 -3.21 37.49
C THR A 116 18.06 -1.70 37.56
N LEU A 117 19.29 -1.23 37.35
CA LEU A 117 19.60 0.19 37.18
C LEU A 117 19.10 0.66 35.81
N VAL A 118 18.91 1.96 35.64
CA VAL A 118 18.54 2.54 34.34
C VAL A 118 19.57 2.18 33.26
N GLN A 119 20.86 2.21 33.59
CA GLN A 119 21.93 1.85 32.65
C GLN A 119 21.83 0.38 32.21
N ASP A 120 21.52 -0.52 33.14
CA ASP A 120 21.34 -1.94 32.80
C ASP A 120 20.16 -2.12 31.83
N LEU A 121 19.10 -1.32 31.97
CA LEU A 121 17.94 -1.35 31.06
C LEU A 121 18.29 -0.83 29.65
N GLU A 122 19.04 0.27 29.56
CA GLU A 122 19.56 0.80 28.29
C GLU A 122 20.43 -0.25 27.59
N ASP A 123 21.34 -0.89 28.32
CA ASP A 123 22.19 -1.97 27.78
C ASP A 123 21.37 -3.15 27.26
N ILE A 124 20.30 -3.56 27.97
CA ILE A 124 19.39 -4.63 27.52
C ILE A 124 18.69 -4.23 26.22
N TRP A 125 18.22 -2.98 26.10
CA TRP A 125 17.57 -2.48 24.90
C TRP A 125 18.53 -2.40 23.71
N GLU A 126 19.76 -1.95 23.94
CA GLU A 126 20.81 -1.93 22.92
C GLU A 126 21.15 -3.34 22.45
N GLN A 127 21.30 -4.29 23.37
CA GLN A 127 21.54 -5.70 23.02
C GLN A 127 20.40 -6.28 22.19
N ALA A 128 19.14 -6.02 22.56
CA ALA A 128 17.98 -6.46 21.79
C ALA A 128 17.95 -5.83 20.39
N PHE A 129 18.29 -4.54 20.28
CA PHE A 129 18.38 -3.84 19.01
C PHE A 129 19.47 -4.41 18.10
N LEU A 130 20.66 -4.69 18.64
CA LEU A 130 21.78 -5.27 17.89
C LEU A 130 21.52 -6.72 17.44
N GLN A 131 20.76 -7.49 18.22
CA GLN A 131 20.34 -8.84 17.84
C GLN A 131 19.31 -8.81 16.69
N PHE A 132 18.47 -7.78 16.62
CA PHE A 132 17.46 -7.64 15.59
C PHE A 132 18.06 -7.17 14.26
N LYS A 133 17.92 -8.00 13.22
CA LYS A 133 18.34 -7.65 11.85
C LYS A 133 17.13 -7.10 11.08
N PRO A 134 17.08 -5.79 10.77
CA PRO A 134 15.98 -5.24 9.99
C PRO A 134 15.99 -5.80 8.56
N GLY A 135 14.80 -5.90 7.96
CA GLY A 135 14.65 -6.28 6.57
C GLY A 135 15.36 -5.29 5.63
N ALA A 136 15.98 -5.81 4.56
CA ALA A 136 16.68 -4.97 3.60
C ALA A 136 15.69 -4.07 2.83
N ARG A 137 15.93 -2.75 2.86
CA ARG A 137 15.14 -1.77 2.07
C ARG A 137 15.40 -1.89 0.57
N VAL A 138 16.62 -2.33 0.20
CA VAL A 138 17.04 -2.60 -1.18
C VAL A 138 17.03 -4.10 -1.38
N THR A 139 16.20 -4.58 -2.30
CA THR A 139 16.04 -6.02 -2.53
C THR A 139 17.02 -6.54 -3.58
N GLU A 140 17.13 -7.86 -3.72
CA GLU A 140 17.91 -8.46 -4.81
C GLU A 140 17.38 -8.08 -6.20
N ALA A 141 16.05 -7.89 -6.31
CA ALA A 141 15.41 -7.45 -7.54
C ALA A 141 15.83 -6.03 -7.94
N ASP A 142 16.13 -5.16 -6.96
CA ASP A 142 16.69 -3.84 -7.24
C ASP A 142 18.12 -3.94 -7.78
N LYS A 143 18.93 -4.85 -7.20
CA LYS A 143 20.32 -5.09 -7.63
C LYS A 143 20.39 -5.73 -9.02
N LYS A 144 19.53 -6.70 -9.31
CA LYS A 144 19.44 -7.40 -10.61
C LYS A 144 18.64 -6.63 -11.66
N ASN A 145 17.90 -5.59 -11.24
CA ASN A 145 16.95 -4.83 -12.05
C ASN A 145 15.86 -5.73 -12.67
N ASP A 146 15.33 -6.68 -11.89
CA ASP A 146 14.33 -7.65 -12.31
C ASP A 146 12.94 -7.00 -12.38
N ARG A 147 12.57 -6.50 -13.56
CA ARG A 147 11.35 -5.70 -13.80
C ARG A 147 10.03 -6.51 -13.76
N THR A 148 10.10 -7.83 -13.63
CA THR A 148 8.92 -8.70 -13.48
C THR A 148 8.49 -8.87 -12.04
N SER A 149 9.38 -8.61 -11.08
CA SER A 149 9.12 -8.86 -9.66
C SER A 149 8.41 -7.69 -8.98
N LEU A 150 7.47 -8.01 -8.08
CA LEU A 150 6.79 -7.02 -7.23
C LEU A 150 7.69 -6.45 -6.12
N ASN A 151 8.71 -7.20 -5.71
CA ASN A 151 9.60 -6.85 -4.61
C ASN A 151 10.69 -5.84 -5.00
N ARG A 152 10.54 -5.17 -6.15
CA ARG A 152 11.42 -4.09 -6.61
C ARG A 152 10.91 -2.72 -6.15
N LYS A 153 11.79 -1.74 -5.98
CA LYS A 153 11.50 -0.32 -5.69
C LYS A 153 10.38 -0.16 -4.65
N LEU A 154 10.59 -0.68 -3.44
CA LEU A 154 9.57 -0.73 -2.38
C LEU A 154 9.09 0.67 -1.93
N ASP A 155 9.87 1.71 -2.22
CA ASP A 155 9.65 3.11 -1.92
C ASP A 155 8.70 3.83 -2.90
N ARG A 156 8.43 3.23 -4.07
CA ARG A 156 7.70 3.87 -5.18
C ARG A 156 6.45 3.11 -5.58
N ASN A 157 5.56 3.81 -6.30
CA ASN A 157 4.41 3.18 -6.94
C ASN A 157 4.84 2.47 -8.22
N LEU A 158 4.41 1.22 -8.38
CA LEU A 158 4.63 0.45 -9.60
C LEU A 158 3.32 0.26 -10.36
N VAL A 159 3.39 0.32 -11.68
CA VAL A 159 2.25 0.12 -12.58
C VAL A 159 2.47 -1.14 -13.40
N LEU A 160 1.43 -1.95 -13.51
CA LEU A 160 1.44 -3.14 -14.35
C LEU A 160 1.34 -2.77 -15.83
N LEU A 161 2.31 -3.22 -16.61
CA LEU A 161 2.31 -3.19 -18.07
C LEU A 161 2.21 -4.61 -18.61
N VAL A 162 1.46 -4.78 -19.70
CA VAL A 162 1.37 -6.04 -20.42
C VAL A 162 1.78 -5.85 -21.87
N ARG A 163 2.50 -6.84 -22.40
CA ARG A 163 2.88 -6.91 -23.82
C ARG A 163 1.75 -7.56 -24.61
N GLU A 164 1.06 -6.77 -25.42
CA GLU A 164 0.00 -7.20 -26.33
C GLU A 164 0.50 -7.22 -27.77
N LYS A 165 0.04 -8.20 -28.56
CA LYS A 165 0.29 -8.26 -30.00
C LYS A 165 -0.86 -7.60 -30.74
N LEU A 166 -0.61 -6.45 -31.36
CA LEU A 166 -1.57 -5.75 -32.21
C LEU A 166 -1.15 -5.96 -33.67
N GLY A 167 -1.77 -6.95 -34.32
CA GLY A 167 -1.31 -7.42 -35.64
C GLY A 167 0.09 -8.04 -35.53
N ASP A 168 1.02 -7.56 -36.35
CA ASP A 168 2.41 -8.06 -36.37
C ASP A 168 3.35 -7.33 -35.39
N GLN A 169 2.86 -6.28 -34.72
CA GLN A 169 3.67 -5.47 -33.78
C GLN A 169 3.35 -5.83 -32.34
N GLU A 170 4.40 -6.05 -31.54
CA GLU A 170 4.29 -6.21 -30.09
C GLU A 170 4.43 -4.84 -29.42
N LEU A 171 3.40 -4.42 -28.71
CA LEU A 171 3.36 -3.12 -28.03
C LEU A 171 3.12 -3.31 -26.53
N TRP A 172 3.82 -2.50 -25.72
CA TRP A 172 3.56 -2.41 -24.30
C TRP A 172 2.39 -1.47 -24.05
N MET A 173 1.38 -1.96 -23.33
CA MET A 173 0.20 -1.20 -22.96
C MET A 173 -0.29 -1.59 -21.57
N LEU A 174 -1.22 -0.82 -21.03
CA LEU A 174 -1.98 -1.27 -19.87
C LEU A 174 -2.88 -2.45 -20.28
N PRO A 175 -3.12 -3.42 -19.39
CA PRO A 175 -4.09 -4.47 -19.63
C PRO A 175 -5.42 -3.91 -20.10
N GLN A 176 -5.90 -4.35 -21.25
CA GLN A 176 -7.11 -3.80 -21.86
C GLN A 176 -7.95 -4.90 -22.52
N VAL A 177 -9.27 -4.74 -22.44
CA VAL A 177 -10.22 -5.70 -22.95
C VAL A 177 -11.42 -4.99 -23.55
N GLN A 178 -11.98 -5.56 -24.62
CA GLN A 178 -13.17 -5.04 -25.27
C GLN A 178 -14.40 -5.15 -24.35
N TRP A 179 -15.18 -4.07 -24.28
CA TRP A 179 -16.45 -4.03 -23.55
C TRP A 179 -17.51 -4.90 -24.24
N GLN A 180 -18.28 -5.63 -23.44
CA GLN A 180 -19.38 -6.49 -23.90
C GLN A 180 -20.73 -5.91 -23.46
N PRO A 181 -21.78 -6.02 -24.30
CA PRO A 181 -23.12 -5.59 -23.93
C PRO A 181 -23.61 -6.35 -22.67
N GLY A 182 -24.18 -5.62 -21.71
CA GLY A 182 -24.65 -6.18 -20.42
C GLY A 182 -23.65 -6.06 -19.26
N GLU A 183 -22.40 -5.66 -19.53
CA GLU A 183 -21.41 -5.36 -18.48
C GLU A 183 -21.31 -3.85 -18.20
N THR A 184 -20.92 -3.47 -16.98
CA THR A 184 -20.45 -2.10 -16.73
C THR A 184 -19.00 -1.95 -17.20
N LEU A 185 -18.56 -0.73 -17.54
CA LEU A 185 -17.16 -0.49 -17.92
C LEU A 185 -16.17 -0.89 -16.82
N ARG A 186 -16.58 -0.72 -15.55
CA ARG A 186 -15.82 -1.20 -14.40
C ARG A 186 -15.80 -2.73 -14.34
N GLY A 187 -16.93 -3.40 -14.58
CA GLY A 187 -17.02 -4.85 -14.67
C GLY A 187 -16.09 -5.43 -15.74
N THR A 188 -15.92 -4.73 -16.87
CA THR A 188 -14.90 -5.10 -17.88
C THR A 188 -13.48 -5.02 -17.31
N ALA A 189 -13.16 -4.02 -16.47
CA ALA A 189 -11.87 -3.94 -15.81
C ALA A 189 -11.67 -5.01 -14.72
N GLU A 190 -12.73 -5.43 -14.03
CA GLU A 190 -12.71 -6.58 -13.10
C GLU A 190 -12.47 -7.90 -13.86
N ARG A 191 -13.06 -8.06 -15.05
CA ARG A 191 -12.81 -9.20 -15.94
C ARG A 191 -11.36 -9.28 -16.43
N ILE A 192 -10.69 -8.14 -16.61
CA ILE A 192 -9.26 -8.10 -16.96
C ILE A 192 -8.44 -8.79 -15.86
N LEU A 193 -8.70 -8.49 -14.58
CA LEU A 193 -8.00 -9.12 -13.46
C LEU A 193 -8.21 -10.63 -13.46
N ALA A 194 -9.46 -11.08 -13.59
CA ALA A 194 -9.80 -12.50 -13.64
C ALA A 194 -9.06 -13.23 -14.78
N THR A 195 -8.90 -12.56 -15.93
CA THR A 195 -8.19 -13.10 -17.11
C THR A 195 -6.68 -13.17 -16.89
N LEU A 196 -6.10 -12.18 -16.19
CA LEU A 196 -4.65 -12.08 -16.03
C LEU A 196 -4.08 -12.95 -14.91
N SER A 197 -4.81 -13.10 -13.82
CA SER A 197 -4.27 -13.68 -12.59
C SER A 197 -4.86 -15.04 -12.22
N GLU A 198 -5.80 -15.60 -13.01
CA GLU A 198 -6.50 -16.84 -12.65
C GLU A 198 -6.93 -16.86 -11.17
N ASN A 199 -7.40 -15.71 -10.66
CA ASN A 199 -7.83 -15.45 -9.28
C ASN A 199 -6.74 -15.36 -8.18
N SER A 200 -5.44 -15.28 -8.50
CA SER A 200 -4.38 -15.10 -7.49
C SER A 200 -4.23 -13.68 -6.94
N MET A 201 -4.88 -12.68 -7.56
CA MET A 201 -4.73 -11.27 -7.21
C MET A 201 -6.00 -10.67 -6.63
N GLU A 202 -5.80 -9.94 -5.54
CA GLU A 202 -6.81 -9.10 -4.94
C GLU A 202 -6.53 -7.64 -5.24
N ALA A 203 -7.40 -7.02 -6.04
CA ALA A 203 -7.30 -5.60 -6.37
C ALA A 203 -8.52 -4.82 -5.86
N LYS A 204 -8.25 -3.64 -5.29
CA LYS A 204 -9.27 -2.69 -4.87
C LYS A 204 -9.46 -1.61 -5.92
N PHE A 205 -10.62 -1.59 -6.57
CA PHE A 205 -11.00 -0.51 -7.50
C PHE A 205 -11.34 0.78 -6.77
N LEU A 206 -10.87 1.90 -7.33
CA LEU A 206 -11.12 3.24 -6.79
C LEU A 206 -12.25 3.92 -7.55
N GLY A 207 -13.48 3.72 -7.08
CA GLY A 207 -14.68 4.31 -7.66
C GLY A 207 -15.15 3.64 -8.96
N ASN A 208 -16.22 4.18 -9.53
CA ASN A 208 -16.84 3.65 -10.77
C ASN A 208 -16.57 4.51 -12.01
N ALA A 209 -16.00 5.70 -11.83
CA ALA A 209 -15.68 6.61 -12.93
C ALA A 209 -14.31 6.27 -13.53
N PRO A 210 -14.16 6.34 -14.87
CA PRO A 210 -12.84 6.19 -15.49
C PRO A 210 -11.95 7.38 -15.15
N CYS A 211 -10.67 7.12 -14.88
CA CYS A 211 -9.67 8.14 -14.52
C CYS A 211 -9.11 8.87 -15.75
N GLY A 212 -9.26 8.29 -16.94
CA GLY A 212 -8.80 8.88 -18.18
C GLY A 212 -9.35 8.14 -19.39
N HIS A 213 -9.15 8.71 -20.57
CA HIS A 213 -9.48 8.05 -21.83
C HIS A 213 -8.39 8.29 -22.87
N TYR A 214 -8.23 7.33 -23.77
CA TYR A 214 -7.37 7.44 -24.94
C TYR A 214 -8.17 7.05 -26.18
N LYS A 215 -8.12 7.90 -27.21
CA LYS A 215 -8.78 7.66 -28.50
C LYS A 215 -7.73 7.50 -29.59
N PHE A 216 -7.81 6.43 -30.35
CA PHE A 216 -6.97 6.24 -31.53
C PHE A 216 -7.79 5.66 -32.67
N LYS A 217 -7.43 6.07 -33.89
CA LYS A 217 -8.03 5.54 -35.12
C LYS A 217 -7.20 4.36 -35.58
N LEU A 218 -7.85 3.30 -36.03
CA LEU A 218 -7.17 2.14 -36.62
C LEU A 218 -6.39 2.59 -37.88
N PRO A 219 -5.31 1.89 -38.29
CA PRO A 219 -4.67 2.15 -39.58
C PRO A 219 -5.66 2.03 -40.73
N LYS A 220 -5.49 2.80 -41.81
CA LYS A 220 -6.43 2.84 -42.95
C LYS A 220 -6.72 1.46 -43.55
N ALA A 221 -5.77 0.52 -43.45
CA ALA A 221 -5.89 -0.86 -43.94
C ALA A 221 -6.99 -1.69 -43.25
N ILE A 222 -7.38 -1.34 -42.02
CA ILE A 222 -8.38 -2.09 -41.21
C ILE A 222 -9.61 -1.20 -40.93
N ARG A 223 -9.72 -0.02 -41.57
CA ARG A 223 -10.85 0.89 -41.36
C ARG A 223 -12.04 0.43 -42.18
N THR A 224 -13.15 0.17 -41.50
CA THR A 224 -14.47 -0.04 -42.10
C THR A 224 -15.38 1.12 -41.67
N GLU A 225 -16.45 1.43 -42.42
CA GLU A 225 -17.42 2.46 -42.03
C GLU A 225 -18.04 2.18 -40.64
N SER A 226 -18.14 0.90 -40.27
CA SER A 226 -18.57 0.43 -38.96
C SER A 226 -17.52 0.52 -37.86
N ASP A 227 -16.23 0.66 -38.18
CA ASP A 227 -15.10 0.57 -37.25
C ASP A 227 -14.02 1.62 -37.58
N ILE A 228 -14.23 2.84 -37.10
CA ILE A 228 -13.32 3.98 -37.29
C ILE A 228 -12.12 3.91 -36.33
N GLY A 229 -12.35 3.45 -35.10
CA GLY A 229 -11.31 3.43 -34.07
C GLY A 229 -11.75 2.91 -32.72
N VAL A 230 -10.86 3.05 -31.74
CA VAL A 230 -11.02 2.56 -30.39
C VAL A 230 -10.95 3.70 -29.38
N LYS A 231 -11.87 3.68 -28.41
CA LYS A 231 -11.83 4.52 -27.21
C LYS A 231 -11.56 3.61 -26.01
N VAL A 232 -10.40 3.81 -25.40
CA VAL A 232 -9.96 3.09 -24.21
C VAL A 232 -10.26 3.96 -22.99
N PHE A 233 -10.93 3.39 -21.99
CA PHE A 233 -11.20 4.04 -20.70
C PHE A 233 -10.36 3.41 -19.61
N PHE A 234 -9.61 4.20 -18.85
CA PHE A 234 -8.71 3.72 -17.81
C PHE A 234 -9.41 3.69 -16.45
N PHE A 235 -9.32 2.56 -15.75
CA PHE A 235 -9.77 2.40 -14.38
C PHE A 235 -8.57 2.18 -13.46
N LYS A 236 -8.55 2.85 -12.32
CA LYS A 236 -7.49 2.72 -11.33
C LYS A 236 -7.86 1.64 -10.31
N ALA A 237 -6.91 0.73 -10.06
CA ALA A 237 -7.01 -0.27 -9.01
C ALA A 237 -5.71 -0.32 -8.20
N LEU A 238 -5.84 -0.61 -6.91
CA LEU A 238 -4.71 -0.85 -6.01
C LEU A 238 -4.58 -2.34 -5.78
N LEU A 239 -3.37 -2.87 -5.93
CA LEU A 239 -3.05 -4.25 -5.55
C LEU A 239 -2.98 -4.32 -4.02
N LEU A 240 -3.80 -5.18 -3.42
CA LEU A 240 -3.78 -5.44 -1.98
C LEU A 240 -2.87 -6.62 -1.66
N ALA A 241 -3.12 -7.75 -2.31
CA ALA A 241 -2.39 -8.99 -2.12
C ALA A 241 -2.37 -9.79 -3.43
N GLY A 242 -1.38 -10.66 -3.56
CA GLY A 242 -1.21 -11.53 -4.70
C GLY A 242 -0.08 -11.09 -5.64
N ASP A 243 0.45 -12.07 -6.36
CA ASP A 243 1.45 -11.88 -7.40
C ASP A 243 0.94 -12.47 -8.71
N VAL A 244 1.52 -12.05 -9.84
CA VAL A 244 1.23 -12.61 -11.15
C VAL A 244 1.79 -14.04 -11.15
N PRO A 245 0.94 -15.07 -11.33
CA PRO A 245 1.45 -16.44 -11.34
C PRO A 245 2.42 -16.57 -12.51
N GLN A 246 3.61 -17.11 -12.24
CA GLN A 246 4.66 -17.33 -13.25
C GLN A 246 4.34 -18.53 -14.17
N THR A 247 3.06 -18.78 -14.45
CA THR A 247 2.62 -19.88 -15.29
C THR A 247 2.89 -19.54 -16.76
N GLY A 248 4.00 -20.07 -17.26
CA GLY A 248 4.18 -20.43 -18.66
C GLY A 248 4.80 -19.40 -19.61
N LYS A 249 4.75 -18.09 -19.33
CA LYS A 249 5.36 -17.08 -20.23
C LYS A 249 5.94 -15.91 -19.45
N LYS A 250 7.24 -16.03 -19.11
CA LYS A 250 8.08 -15.04 -18.39
C LYS A 250 8.19 -13.66 -19.07
N SER A 251 7.40 -13.36 -20.10
CA SER A 251 7.61 -12.23 -21.02
C SER A 251 6.34 -11.45 -21.38
N HIS A 252 5.29 -11.52 -20.55
CA HIS A 252 4.07 -10.73 -20.79
C HIS A 252 3.86 -9.53 -19.89
N HIS A 253 4.45 -9.46 -18.70
CA HIS A 253 4.18 -8.37 -17.79
C HIS A 253 5.44 -7.74 -17.19
N VAL A 254 5.36 -6.45 -16.91
CA VAL A 254 6.42 -5.64 -16.31
C VAL A 254 5.80 -4.70 -15.28
N TRP A 255 6.46 -4.57 -14.13
CA TRP A 255 6.17 -3.55 -13.15
C TRP A 255 7.09 -2.36 -13.35
N ALA A 256 6.53 -1.28 -13.92
CA ALA A 256 7.28 -0.08 -14.26
C ALA A 256 6.98 1.06 -13.26
N SER A 257 8.02 1.80 -12.92
CA SER A 257 7.86 3.10 -12.25
C SER A 257 7.46 4.18 -13.25
N LYS A 258 6.95 5.33 -12.76
CA LYS A 258 6.51 6.45 -13.62
C LYS A 258 7.61 6.99 -14.55
N GLU A 259 8.85 6.98 -14.09
CA GLU A 259 10.03 7.40 -14.86
C GLU A 259 10.26 6.44 -16.04
N GLU A 260 10.30 5.14 -15.77
CA GLU A 260 10.55 4.07 -16.75
C GLU A 260 9.39 3.86 -17.72
N LEU A 261 8.20 4.34 -17.38
CA LEU A 261 7.03 4.29 -18.25
C LEU A 261 7.30 4.94 -19.62
N GLY A 262 8.24 5.90 -19.66
CA GLY A 262 8.80 6.55 -20.86
C GLY A 262 9.32 5.59 -21.92
N ASP A 263 10.01 4.55 -21.48
CA ASP A 263 10.77 3.67 -22.37
C ASP A 263 9.86 2.65 -23.07
N TYR A 264 8.69 2.38 -22.49
CA TYR A 264 7.78 1.34 -22.94
C TYR A 264 6.61 1.87 -23.78
N LEU A 265 6.00 2.98 -23.35
CA LEU A 265 4.75 3.45 -23.92
C LEU A 265 4.99 4.44 -25.06
N GLN A 266 4.12 4.37 -26.08
CA GLN A 266 4.10 5.39 -27.12
C GLN A 266 3.85 6.79 -26.53
N PRO A 267 4.48 7.87 -27.06
CA PRO A 267 4.47 9.19 -26.43
C PRO A 267 3.06 9.78 -26.27
N LYS A 268 2.18 9.56 -27.26
CA LYS A 268 0.77 10.04 -27.20
C LYS A 268 -0.05 9.31 -26.14
N TYR A 269 0.20 8.02 -25.97
CA TYR A 269 -0.48 7.19 -24.97
C TYR A 269 0.04 7.51 -23.58
N LEU A 270 1.36 7.59 -23.43
CA LEU A 270 2.05 7.99 -22.20
C LEU A 270 1.57 9.36 -21.68
N ALA A 271 1.37 10.34 -22.57
CA ALA A 271 0.88 11.65 -22.17
C ALA A 271 -0.49 11.58 -21.49
N GLN A 272 -1.38 10.67 -21.92
CA GLN A 272 -2.67 10.48 -21.23
C GLN A 272 -2.52 9.71 -19.92
N VAL A 273 -1.66 8.69 -19.89
CA VAL A 273 -1.42 7.89 -18.69
C VAL A 273 -0.79 8.72 -17.57
N ARG A 274 0.19 9.57 -17.89
CA ARG A 274 0.85 10.46 -16.91
C ARG A 274 -0.10 11.48 -16.25
N ARG A 275 -1.24 11.80 -16.87
CA ARG A 275 -2.20 12.76 -16.32
C ARG A 275 -2.92 12.24 -15.07
N PHE A 276 -3.16 10.92 -14.98
CA PHE A 276 -3.84 10.32 -13.82
C PHE A 276 -2.89 9.52 -12.91
N LEU A 277 -1.66 9.24 -13.35
CA LEU A 277 -0.60 8.67 -12.51
C LEU A 277 0.05 9.76 -11.63
N LEU A 278 -0.45 9.89 -10.41
CA LEU A 278 0.16 10.73 -9.39
C LEU A 278 1.40 10.03 -8.81
N ASP A 279 2.46 10.80 -8.66
CA ASP A 279 3.69 10.43 -7.94
C ASP A 279 3.94 11.56 -6.96
N PHE A 280 3.74 11.27 -5.68
CA PHE A 280 3.91 12.18 -4.55
C PHE A 280 5.25 11.89 -3.90
#